data_AF-X1E0E6-F1
#
_entry.id   AF-X1E0E6-F1
#
_cell.length_a   1.000
_cell.length_b   1.000
_cell.length_c   1.000
_cell.angle_alpha   90.00
_cell.angle_beta   90.00
_cell.angle_gamma   90.00
#
_symmetry.space_group_name_H-M   'P 1'
#
loop_
_entity.id
_entity.type
_entity.pdbx_description
1 polymer ?
#
loop_
_entity_poly.entity_id
_entity_poly.type
_entity_poly.pdbx_seq_one_letter_code
_entity_poly.pdbx_strand_id
1 'polypeptide(L)'
;SPFVFQFAVVGENVTLLSPNAAVSTGDAVFFMATEGFYVYKGAIQRLKCSVLDYVFSGLDRGQEFKVFATNNPDDSEVTWYYPEGTSQSDVNRYVTYNYAEDLWTIGSLDRGSWIQATTRTYPIAASNDTVNVETNYLYNQEFGTDAEGVEMAPYIESGRMPLGDGESLEFLSRFIPDFRFSGNEDNVNFNVVIKGSNFPLEAPTTLYTSTVLADTKQSHVRVRAREIILRVEGTGTGYGWTMGDFRFDLRTDGRR
;
A
#
# COMPACT_ATOMS: atom_id res chain seq x y z
N SER A 1 -48.62 -0.32 -25.21
CA SER A 1 -48.10 -0.71 -23.88
C SER A 1 -47.04 0.31 -23.49
N PRO A 2 -47.21 1.12 -22.43
CA PRO A 2 -46.18 2.07 -22.07
C PRO A 2 -45.09 1.35 -21.26
N PHE A 3 -43.86 1.35 -21.78
CA PHE A 3 -42.67 0.99 -21.01
C PHE A 3 -42.42 2.11 -20.00
N VAL A 4 -42.85 1.92 -18.75
CA VAL A 4 -42.49 2.80 -17.64
C VAL A 4 -41.19 2.27 -17.07
N PHE A 5 -40.09 2.97 -17.33
CA PHE A 5 -38.86 2.76 -16.59
C PHE A 5 -39.09 3.23 -15.15
N GLN A 6 -39.26 2.27 -14.23
CA GLN A 6 -39.32 2.53 -12.79
C GLN A 6 -37.92 2.36 -12.23
N PHE A 7 -37.37 3.42 -11.65
CA PHE A 7 -36.10 3.38 -10.94
C PHE A 7 -36.38 3.23 -9.45
N ALA A 8 -35.81 2.21 -8.82
CA ALA A 8 -35.79 2.10 -7.36
C ALA A 8 -34.49 2.74 -6.85
N VAL A 9 -34.60 3.67 -5.91
CA VAL A 9 -33.43 4.29 -5.27
C VAL A 9 -32.79 3.24 -4.35
N VAL A 10 -31.55 2.86 -4.66
CA VAL A 10 -30.81 1.81 -3.93
C VAL A 10 -29.95 2.39 -2.80
N GLY A 11 -29.74 3.70 -2.78
CA GLY A 11 -29.06 4.42 -1.71
C GLY A 11 -29.15 5.93 -1.90
N GLU A 12 -29.20 6.67 -0.80
CA GLU A 12 -29.20 8.14 -0.75
C GLU A 12 -27.91 8.62 -0.06
N ASN A 13 -27.46 9.84 -0.36
CA ASN A 13 -26.27 10.49 0.22
C ASN A 13 -24.91 9.83 -0.09
N VAL A 14 -24.80 9.14 -1.23
CA VAL A 14 -23.50 8.66 -1.74
C VAL A 14 -23.18 9.39 -3.04
N THR A 15 -22.15 10.25 -2.99
CA THR A 15 -21.68 11.05 -4.13
C THR A 15 -20.33 10.53 -4.60
N LEU A 16 -20.24 10.23 -5.89
CA LEU A 16 -18.98 9.86 -6.52
C LEU A 16 -17.98 11.02 -6.40
N LEU A 17 -16.73 10.71 -6.04
CA LEU A 17 -15.70 11.73 -5.86
C LEU A 17 -15.28 12.37 -7.19
N SER A 18 -15.14 11.54 -8.23
CA SER A 18 -14.74 11.98 -9.58
C SER A 18 -15.38 11.08 -10.63
N PRO A 19 -15.69 11.59 -11.85
CA PRO A 19 -16.28 10.80 -12.93
C PRO A 19 -15.55 9.49 -13.24
N ASN A 20 -14.22 9.46 -13.08
CA ASN A 20 -13.39 8.28 -13.36
C ASN A 20 -13.04 7.46 -12.11
N ALA A 21 -13.61 7.79 -10.94
CA ALA A 21 -13.31 7.12 -9.67
C ALA A 21 -14.08 5.80 -9.45
N ALA A 22 -14.72 5.28 -10.50
CA ALA A 22 -15.47 4.03 -10.49
C ALA A 22 -14.93 3.06 -11.54
N VAL A 23 -14.82 1.78 -11.19
CA VAL A 23 -14.39 0.71 -12.10
C VAL A 23 -15.23 -0.55 -11.88
N SER A 24 -15.58 -1.22 -12.98
CA SER A 24 -16.28 -2.50 -12.95
C SER A 24 -15.28 -3.66 -12.98
N THR A 25 -15.41 -4.59 -12.05
CA THR A 25 -14.65 -5.84 -12.05
C THR A 25 -15.59 -7.00 -11.72
N GLY A 26 -15.61 -8.04 -12.56
CA GLY A 26 -16.58 -9.13 -12.45
C GLY A 26 -18.02 -8.62 -12.41
N ASP A 27 -18.76 -9.01 -11.38
CA ASP A 27 -20.18 -8.64 -11.18
C ASP A 27 -20.38 -7.43 -10.24
N ALA A 28 -19.32 -6.66 -9.98
CA ALA A 28 -19.33 -5.56 -9.04
C ALA A 28 -18.75 -4.28 -9.62
N VAL A 29 -19.27 -3.14 -9.16
CA VAL A 29 -18.68 -1.82 -9.43
C VAL A 29 -18.08 -1.28 -8.14
N PHE A 30 -16.78 -1.06 -8.14
CA PHE A 30 -16.05 -0.47 -7.03
C PHE A 30 -15.85 1.01 -7.32
N PHE A 31 -16.08 1.86 -6.33
CA PHE A 31 -15.96 3.30 -6.53
C PHE A 31 -15.55 4.06 -5.26
N MET A 32 -14.85 5.16 -5.47
CA MET A 32 -14.49 6.11 -4.43
C MET A 32 -15.51 7.25 -4.42
N ALA A 33 -16.13 7.45 -3.27
CA ALA A 33 -17.06 8.52 -2.98
C ALA A 33 -16.39 9.60 -2.09
N THR A 34 -17.08 10.71 -1.86
CA THR A 34 -16.54 11.87 -1.13
C THR A 34 -15.99 11.55 0.27
N GLU A 35 -16.54 10.54 0.94
CA GLU A 35 -16.21 10.15 2.33
C GLU A 35 -15.81 8.68 2.50
N GLY A 36 -15.59 7.93 1.41
CA GLY A 36 -15.14 6.55 1.53
C GLY A 36 -15.19 5.73 0.26
N PHE A 37 -14.86 4.45 0.42
CA PHE A 37 -14.89 3.47 -0.66
C PHE A 37 -16.13 2.61 -0.56
N TYR A 38 -16.69 2.29 -1.72
CA TYR A 38 -17.97 1.61 -1.84
C TYR A 38 -17.90 0.56 -2.94
N VAL A 39 -18.77 -0.43 -2.81
CA VAL A 39 -19.01 -1.46 -3.83
C VAL A 39 -20.49 -1.54 -4.12
N TYR A 40 -20.85 -1.67 -5.38
CA TYR A 40 -22.20 -1.92 -5.84
C TYR A 40 -22.30 -3.34 -6.41
N LYS A 41 -23.12 -4.17 -5.77
CA LYS A 41 -23.46 -5.56 -6.17
C LYS A 41 -24.98 -5.75 -6.12
N GLY A 42 -25.72 -4.87 -6.80
CA GLY A 42 -27.19 -4.77 -6.70
C GLY A 42 -27.68 -3.96 -5.49
N ALA A 43 -26.83 -3.77 -4.48
CA ALA A 43 -26.98 -2.77 -3.42
C ALA A 43 -25.65 -2.04 -3.20
N ILE A 44 -25.71 -0.78 -2.76
CA ILE A 44 -24.51 -0.02 -2.35
C ILE A 44 -24.07 -0.50 -0.97
N GLN A 45 -22.80 -0.86 -0.84
CA GLN A 45 -22.18 -1.27 0.41
C GLN A 45 -20.90 -0.48 0.62
N ARG A 46 -20.70 0.05 1.83
CA ARG A 46 -19.45 0.72 2.20
C ARG A 46 -18.39 -0.34 2.48
N LEU A 47 -17.21 -0.19 1.89
CA LEU A 47 -16.06 -1.04 2.17
C LEU A 47 -15.42 -0.62 3.50
N LYS A 48 -15.07 -1.60 4.32
CA LYS A 48 -14.25 -1.36 5.51
C LYS A 48 -12.83 -1.05 5.05
N CYS A 49 -12.35 0.16 5.34
CA CYS A 49 -11.03 0.62 4.90
C CYS A 49 -10.19 1.00 6.13
N SER A 50 -9.07 0.31 6.32
CA SER A 50 -8.12 0.57 7.41
C SER A 50 -7.27 1.82 7.17
N VAL A 51 -7.09 2.21 5.91
CA VAL A 51 -6.27 3.35 5.48
C VAL A 51 -7.10 4.58 5.09
N LEU A 52 -8.37 4.61 5.49
CA LEU A 52 -9.32 5.66 5.09
C LEU A 52 -8.80 7.07 5.45
N ASP A 53 -8.41 7.26 6.70
CA ASP A 53 -7.93 8.56 7.18
C ASP A 53 -6.65 9.01 6.45
N TYR A 54 -5.73 8.06 6.23
CA TYR A 54 -4.49 8.31 5.47
C TYR A 54 -4.79 8.86 4.06
N VAL A 55 -5.73 8.23 3.34
CA VAL A 55 -6.07 8.66 1.98
C VAL A 55 -6.82 9.99 1.98
N PHE A 56 -7.88 10.12 2.78
CA PHE A 56 -8.78 11.27 2.69
C PHE A 56 -8.25 12.54 3.38
N SER A 57 -7.30 12.42 4.32
CA SER A 57 -6.61 13.58 4.91
C SER A 57 -5.51 14.15 4.00
N GLY A 58 -4.87 13.31 3.19
CA GLY A 58 -3.86 13.74 2.21
C GLY A 58 -4.44 14.19 0.86
N LEU A 59 -5.63 13.72 0.50
CA LEU A 59 -6.28 14.02 -0.78
C LEU A 59 -6.41 15.53 -1.05
N ASP A 60 -5.86 15.96 -2.19
CA ASP A 60 -6.04 17.33 -2.69
C ASP A 60 -7.46 17.51 -3.25
N ARG A 61 -8.35 18.02 -2.40
CA ARG A 61 -9.75 18.31 -2.75
C ARG A 61 -9.89 19.32 -3.89
N GLY A 62 -8.89 20.17 -4.14
CA GLY A 62 -8.91 21.09 -5.26
C GLY A 62 -8.71 20.41 -6.62
N GLN A 63 -8.17 19.19 -6.62
CA GLN A 63 -7.85 18.39 -7.81
C GLN A 63 -8.58 17.04 -7.81
N GLU A 64 -9.71 16.92 -7.09
CA GLU A 64 -10.46 15.67 -6.95
C GLU A 64 -10.88 15.06 -8.30
N PHE A 65 -11.14 15.89 -9.32
CA PHE A 65 -11.50 15.43 -10.67
C PHE A 65 -10.37 14.71 -11.41
N LYS A 66 -9.13 14.74 -10.90
CA LYS A 66 -8.02 13.93 -11.42
C LYS A 66 -8.02 12.50 -10.88
N VAL A 67 -8.80 12.21 -9.84
CA VAL A 67 -8.88 10.86 -9.27
C VAL A 67 -9.49 9.91 -10.29
N PHE A 68 -8.83 8.76 -10.48
CA PHE A 68 -9.31 7.69 -11.34
C PHE A 68 -9.09 6.31 -10.72
N ALA A 69 -9.93 5.36 -11.11
CA ALA A 69 -9.85 3.97 -10.69
C ALA A 69 -9.40 3.06 -11.84
N THR A 70 -8.67 2.01 -11.51
CA THR A 70 -8.34 0.90 -12.41
C THR A 70 -8.53 -0.42 -11.69
N ASN A 71 -8.57 -1.52 -12.43
CA ASN A 71 -8.69 -2.86 -11.91
C ASN A 71 -7.60 -3.77 -12.48
N ASN A 72 -7.13 -4.69 -11.64
CA ASN A 72 -6.30 -5.81 -12.05
C ASN A 72 -7.03 -7.11 -11.65
N PRO A 73 -7.84 -7.69 -12.57
CA PRO A 73 -8.63 -8.88 -12.28
C PRO A 73 -7.79 -10.13 -11.97
N ASP A 74 -6.56 -10.19 -12.49
CA ASP A 74 -5.69 -11.37 -12.34
C ASP A 74 -5.23 -11.53 -10.87
N ASP A 75 -4.98 -10.42 -10.19
CA ASP A 75 -4.56 -10.39 -8.78
C ASP A 75 -5.70 -10.03 -7.81
N SER A 76 -6.92 -9.87 -8.33
CA SER A 76 -8.11 -9.49 -7.56
C SER A 76 -8.04 -8.11 -6.90
N GLU A 77 -7.56 -7.13 -7.65
CA GLU A 77 -7.30 -5.78 -7.13
C GLU A 77 -8.10 -4.68 -7.82
N VAL A 78 -8.44 -3.66 -7.04
CA VAL A 78 -8.94 -2.37 -7.52
C VAL A 78 -8.05 -1.27 -6.95
N THR A 79 -7.53 -0.42 -7.83
CA THR A 79 -6.59 0.65 -7.46
C THR A 79 -7.20 2.00 -7.78
N TRP A 80 -7.20 2.90 -6.80
CA TRP A 80 -7.54 4.31 -6.98
C TRP A 80 -6.28 5.15 -6.92
N TYR A 81 -6.10 5.96 -7.95
CA TYR A 81 -5.03 6.91 -8.09
C TYR A 81 -5.53 8.30 -7.73
N TYR A 82 -4.79 9.03 -6.90
CA TYR A 82 -5.21 10.34 -6.41
C TYR A 82 -4.05 11.31 -6.21
N PRO A 83 -4.31 12.62 -6.33
CA PRO A 83 -3.34 13.64 -5.96
C PRO A 83 -3.35 13.85 -4.44
N GLU A 84 -2.17 13.80 -3.83
CA GLU A 84 -1.91 14.25 -2.47
C GLU A 84 -1.08 15.53 -2.51
N GLY A 85 -1.48 16.53 -1.73
CA GLY A 85 -0.74 17.79 -1.59
C GLY A 85 -1.61 19.03 -1.70
N THR A 86 -1.01 20.12 -2.16
CA THR A 86 -1.72 21.39 -2.41
C THR A 86 -2.16 21.47 -3.86
N SER A 87 -3.24 22.23 -4.12
CA SER A 87 -4.08 22.45 -5.32
C SER A 87 -3.47 22.52 -6.74
N GLN A 88 -2.23 22.09 -6.93
CA GLN A 88 -1.51 21.90 -8.18
C GLN A 88 -0.90 20.50 -8.32
N SER A 89 -1.04 19.62 -7.31
CA SER A 89 -0.58 18.24 -7.41
C SER A 89 -1.24 17.52 -8.58
N ASP A 90 -0.43 16.81 -9.36
CA ASP A 90 -0.93 15.73 -10.18
C ASP A 90 -0.96 14.43 -9.36
N VAL A 91 -1.51 13.37 -9.95
CA VAL A 91 -1.63 12.07 -9.30
C VAL A 91 -0.25 11.56 -8.88
N ASN A 92 -0.06 11.32 -7.59
CA ASN A 92 1.21 10.87 -7.02
C ASN A 92 1.06 9.75 -5.99
N ARG A 93 -0.17 9.43 -5.60
CA ARG A 93 -0.50 8.38 -4.66
C ARG A 93 -1.48 7.40 -5.27
N TYR A 94 -1.44 6.19 -4.74
CA TYR A 94 -2.46 5.20 -5.00
C TYR A 94 -2.86 4.48 -3.71
N VAL A 95 -4.07 3.92 -3.75
CA VAL A 95 -4.58 2.98 -2.76
C VAL A 95 -5.20 1.81 -3.50
N THR A 96 -4.83 0.60 -3.11
CA THR A 96 -5.31 -0.63 -3.72
C THR A 96 -6.10 -1.44 -2.69
N TYR A 97 -7.24 -1.96 -3.13
CA TYR A 97 -8.04 -2.92 -2.37
C TYR A 97 -7.99 -4.28 -3.06
N ASN A 98 -7.51 -5.29 -2.35
CA ASN A 98 -7.61 -6.68 -2.77
C ASN A 98 -8.94 -7.25 -2.25
N TYR A 99 -9.87 -7.52 -3.17
CA TYR A 99 -11.22 -7.98 -2.81
C TYR A 99 -11.31 -9.50 -2.56
N ALA A 100 -10.25 -10.25 -2.84
CA ALA A 100 -10.15 -11.67 -2.46
C ALA A 100 -9.65 -11.83 -1.01
N GLU A 101 -8.73 -10.95 -0.59
CA GLU A 101 -8.07 -11.02 0.72
C GLU A 101 -8.63 -10.04 1.77
N ASP A 102 -9.46 -9.08 1.36
CA ASP A 102 -9.96 -7.97 2.20
C ASP A 102 -8.81 -7.12 2.79
N LEU A 103 -7.80 -6.85 1.97
CA LEU A 103 -6.60 -6.11 2.34
C LEU A 103 -6.46 -4.80 1.57
N TRP A 104 -5.86 -3.82 2.23
CA TRP A 104 -5.60 -2.49 1.69
C TRP A 104 -4.09 -2.25 1.64
N THR A 105 -3.61 -1.77 0.51
CA THR A 105 -2.23 -1.31 0.33
C THR A 105 -2.21 0.12 -0.17
N ILE A 106 -1.15 0.85 0.16
CA ILE A 106 -0.95 2.25 -0.20
C ILE A 106 0.45 2.41 -0.75
N GLY A 107 0.64 3.40 -1.62
CA GLY A 107 1.96 3.73 -2.13
C GLY A 107 2.01 5.09 -2.82
N SER A 108 3.22 5.47 -3.23
CA SER A 108 3.47 6.58 -4.14
C SER A 108 3.78 6.04 -5.52
N LEU A 109 3.04 6.51 -6.53
CA LEU A 109 3.31 6.22 -7.93
C LEU A 109 2.69 7.31 -8.79
N ASP A 110 3.51 7.97 -9.60
CA ASP A 110 3.10 9.08 -10.45
C ASP A 110 2.54 8.53 -11.77
N ARG A 111 1.22 8.32 -11.86
CA ARG A 111 0.56 7.84 -13.09
C ARG A 111 -0.66 8.70 -13.41
N GLY A 112 -0.69 9.28 -14.61
CA GLY A 112 -1.83 10.09 -15.07
C GLY A 112 -2.96 9.28 -15.70
N SER A 113 -2.66 8.06 -16.14
CA SER A 113 -3.68 7.14 -16.68
C SER A 113 -3.18 5.70 -16.61
N TRP A 114 -4.13 4.77 -16.58
CA TRP A 114 -3.87 3.34 -16.57
C TRP A 114 -4.89 2.60 -17.43
N ILE A 115 -4.44 1.58 -18.14
CA ILE A 115 -5.30 0.63 -18.84
C ILE A 115 -4.73 -0.78 -18.65
N GLN A 116 -5.58 -1.72 -18.23
CA GLN A 116 -5.19 -3.13 -18.06
C GLN A 116 -4.69 -3.78 -19.37
N ALA A 117 -5.03 -3.18 -20.52
CA ALA A 117 -4.56 -3.57 -21.84
C ALA A 117 -4.69 -5.08 -22.11
N THR A 118 -5.92 -5.61 -22.07
CA THR A 118 -6.24 -7.05 -22.20
C THR A 118 -5.71 -7.73 -23.47
N THR A 119 -5.29 -6.97 -24.48
CA THR A 119 -4.65 -7.48 -25.71
C THR A 119 -3.13 -7.57 -25.63
N ARG A 120 -2.53 -7.08 -24.55
CA ARG A 120 -1.10 -7.12 -24.25
C ARG A 120 -0.82 -8.01 -23.05
N THR A 121 0.45 -8.37 -22.88
CA THR A 121 0.92 -9.14 -21.73
C THR A 121 0.92 -8.32 -20.44
N TYR A 122 1.16 -7.01 -20.55
CA TYR A 122 1.32 -6.11 -19.41
C TYR A 122 0.36 -4.92 -19.55
N PRO A 123 -0.21 -4.43 -18.43
CA PRO A 123 -0.94 -3.18 -18.41
C PRO A 123 -0.09 -2.02 -18.89
N ILE A 124 -0.74 -0.98 -19.41
CA ILE A 124 -0.06 0.24 -19.85
C ILE A 124 -0.47 1.38 -18.92
N ALA A 125 0.52 2.15 -18.46
CA ALA A 125 0.26 3.39 -17.75
C ALA A 125 1.08 4.54 -18.32
N ALA A 126 0.59 5.77 -18.17
CA ALA A 126 1.29 6.97 -18.60
C ALA A 126 1.85 7.72 -17.39
N SER A 127 3.06 8.26 -17.51
CA SER A 127 3.54 9.29 -16.58
C SER A 127 2.67 10.55 -16.66
N ASN A 128 2.82 11.40 -15.66
CA ASN A 128 2.13 12.68 -15.53
C ASN A 128 3.07 13.78 -15.04
N ASP A 129 4.30 13.84 -15.57
CA ASP A 129 5.20 14.96 -15.30
C ASP A 129 4.63 16.22 -15.95
N THR A 130 4.11 17.11 -15.10
CA THR A 130 3.55 18.40 -15.52
C THR A 130 4.61 19.49 -15.66
N VAL A 131 5.84 19.26 -15.20
CA VAL A 131 6.96 20.22 -15.26
C VAL A 131 7.75 20.01 -16.55
N ASN A 132 8.16 18.78 -16.85
CA ASN A 132 8.88 18.42 -18.06
C ASN A 132 7.97 17.59 -18.98
N VAL A 133 7.03 18.26 -19.63
CA VAL A 133 5.98 17.56 -20.43
C VAL A 133 6.54 16.67 -21.54
N GLU A 134 7.73 16.97 -22.06
CA GLU A 134 8.42 16.20 -23.11
C GLU A 134 9.06 14.91 -22.60
N THR A 135 9.25 14.76 -21.28
CA THR A 135 9.78 13.54 -20.67
C THR A 135 8.67 12.60 -20.23
N ASN A 136 7.45 12.74 -20.75
CA ASN A 136 6.38 11.79 -20.48
C ASN A 136 6.46 10.57 -21.40
N TYR A 137 6.23 9.39 -20.83
CA TYR A 137 6.30 8.11 -21.55
C TYR A 137 5.23 7.13 -21.07
N LEU A 138 5.02 6.10 -21.90
CA LEU A 138 4.16 4.97 -21.60
C LEU A 138 5.00 3.83 -21.04
N TYR A 139 4.56 3.29 -19.91
CA TYR A 139 5.19 2.16 -19.24
C TYR A 139 4.41 0.89 -19.56
N ASN A 140 5.13 -0.22 -19.71
CA ASN A 140 4.57 -1.53 -19.39
C ASN A 140 4.65 -1.69 -17.87
N GLN A 141 3.50 -1.78 -17.22
CA GLN A 141 3.37 -1.95 -15.77
C GLN A 141 3.38 -3.43 -15.39
N GLU A 142 3.60 -3.73 -14.11
CA GLU A 142 3.70 -5.10 -13.60
C GLU A 142 4.79 -5.94 -14.31
N PHE A 143 5.87 -5.27 -14.75
CA PHE A 143 6.97 -5.91 -15.45
C PHE A 143 8.30 -5.68 -14.73
N GLY A 144 8.98 -6.78 -14.43
CA GLY A 144 10.28 -6.75 -13.76
C GLY A 144 10.18 -6.37 -12.29
N THR A 145 11.31 -5.98 -11.70
CA THR A 145 11.44 -5.69 -10.26
C THR A 145 11.97 -4.28 -9.99
N ASP A 146 12.28 -3.52 -11.05
CA ASP A 146 13.04 -2.28 -10.98
C ASP A 146 12.26 -1.14 -11.65
N ALA A 147 12.44 0.08 -11.14
CA ALA A 147 11.91 1.29 -11.75
C ALA A 147 12.89 1.78 -12.82
N GLU A 148 12.79 1.22 -14.02
CA GLU A 148 13.65 1.60 -15.17
C GLU A 148 15.15 1.37 -14.92
N GLY A 149 15.47 0.30 -14.20
CA GLY A 149 16.84 -0.04 -13.80
C GLY A 149 17.32 0.68 -12.53
N VAL A 150 16.44 1.47 -11.89
CA VAL A 150 16.65 2.04 -10.55
C VAL A 150 15.95 1.19 -9.49
N GLU A 151 16.51 1.16 -8.29
CA GLU A 151 15.91 0.43 -7.16
C GLU A 151 14.51 0.94 -6.85
N MET A 152 13.59 0.01 -6.62
CA MET A 152 12.35 0.30 -5.93
C MET A 152 12.63 0.07 -4.44
N ALA A 153 12.17 0.99 -3.58
CA ALA A 153 12.34 0.88 -2.13
C ALA A 153 11.02 0.50 -1.42
N PRO A 154 10.39 -0.66 -1.73
CA PRO A 154 9.16 -1.07 -1.08
C PRO A 154 9.45 -1.42 0.38
N TYR A 155 8.49 -1.10 1.24
CA TYR A 155 8.56 -1.46 2.64
C TYR A 155 7.20 -1.88 3.17
N ILE A 156 7.21 -2.74 4.19
CA ILE A 156 6.07 -3.04 5.04
C ILE A 156 6.45 -2.62 6.46
N GLU A 157 5.59 -1.85 7.12
CA GLU A 157 5.81 -1.39 8.49
C GLU A 157 4.60 -1.75 9.36
N SER A 158 4.86 -2.31 10.53
CA SER A 158 3.84 -2.64 11.51
C SER A 158 3.40 -1.39 12.28
N GLY A 159 2.24 -1.48 12.94
CA GLY A 159 1.92 -0.56 14.02
C GLY A 159 2.87 -0.70 15.21
N ARG A 160 2.70 0.17 16.21
CA ARG A 160 3.34 0.05 17.53
C ARG A 160 2.82 -1.18 18.24
N MET A 161 3.72 -2.08 18.63
CA MET A 161 3.39 -3.30 19.35
C MET A 161 3.88 -3.16 20.80
N PRO A 162 2.97 -2.96 21.76
CA PRO A 162 3.28 -3.06 23.19
C PRO A 162 3.00 -4.48 23.73
N LEU A 163 3.67 -4.83 24.81
CA LEU A 163 3.51 -6.06 25.57
C LEU A 163 2.94 -5.76 26.95
N GLY A 164 1.80 -6.39 27.26
CA GLY A 164 1.07 -6.13 28.50
C GLY A 164 0.53 -4.69 28.55
N ASP A 165 0.57 -4.07 29.72
CA ASP A 165 -0.01 -2.74 29.96
C ASP A 165 0.95 -1.58 29.61
N GLY A 166 2.12 -1.87 29.01
CA GLY A 166 3.09 -0.85 28.62
C GLY A 166 3.84 -0.18 29.77
N GLU A 167 3.75 -0.69 31.01
CA GLU A 167 4.54 -0.15 32.13
C GLU A 167 6.03 -0.55 32.07
N SER A 168 6.28 -1.78 31.61
CA SER A 168 7.60 -2.40 31.49
C SER A 168 8.22 -2.16 30.12
N LEU A 169 9.55 -2.20 30.06
CA LEU A 169 10.24 -2.33 28.78
C LEU A 169 10.07 -3.74 28.24
N GLU A 170 10.10 -3.87 26.92
CA GLU A 170 10.25 -5.14 26.23
C GLU A 170 11.70 -5.33 25.84
N PHE A 171 12.14 -6.58 25.87
CA PHE A 171 13.42 -6.98 25.32
C PHE A 171 13.19 -7.96 24.17
N LEU A 172 13.60 -7.55 22.97
CA LEU A 172 13.67 -8.42 21.81
C LEU A 172 15.06 -9.04 21.74
N SER A 173 15.11 -10.37 21.79
CA SER A 173 16.36 -11.15 21.85
C SER A 173 16.79 -11.72 20.50
N ARG A 174 15.83 -12.05 19.64
CA ARG A 174 16.08 -12.56 18.29
C ARG A 174 14.81 -12.49 17.46
N PHE A 175 15.01 -12.58 16.15
CA PHE A 175 13.94 -12.85 15.21
C PHE A 175 14.35 -13.94 14.21
N ILE A 176 13.35 -14.61 13.65
CA ILE A 176 13.50 -15.59 12.58
C ILE A 176 12.76 -15.01 11.37
N PRO A 177 13.49 -14.56 10.34
CA PRO A 177 12.88 -14.08 9.11
C PRO A 177 12.39 -15.26 8.27
N ASP A 178 11.28 -15.06 7.56
CA ASP A 178 10.76 -15.99 6.56
C ASP A 178 10.46 -15.18 5.30
N PHE A 179 11.40 -15.21 4.36
CA PHE A 179 11.27 -14.53 3.08
C PHE A 179 11.66 -15.47 1.95
N ARG A 180 10.98 -15.30 0.83
CA ARG A 180 11.37 -15.89 -0.44
C ARG A 180 11.81 -14.76 -1.36
N PHE A 181 13.04 -14.85 -1.86
CA PHE A 181 13.54 -13.95 -2.89
C PHE A 181 13.29 -14.55 -4.27
N SER A 182 13.18 -13.68 -5.27
CA SER A 182 13.02 -14.06 -6.67
C SER A 182 13.83 -13.13 -7.56
N GLY A 183 14.28 -13.61 -8.72
CA GLY A 183 15.15 -12.84 -9.62
C GLY A 183 16.62 -13.09 -9.30
N ASN A 184 17.42 -12.03 -9.17
CA ASN A 184 18.83 -12.12 -8.86
C ASN A 184 19.06 -12.23 -7.34
N GLU A 185 19.12 -13.47 -6.85
CA GLU A 185 19.31 -13.77 -5.42
C GLU A 185 20.70 -13.39 -4.88
N ASP A 186 21.70 -13.23 -5.76
CA ASP A 186 23.08 -12.89 -5.37
C ASP A 186 23.23 -11.41 -4.95
N ASN A 187 22.30 -10.54 -5.36
CA ASN A 187 22.32 -9.09 -5.12
C ASN A 187 21.20 -8.60 -4.18
N VAL A 188 20.65 -9.50 -3.36
CA VAL A 188 19.58 -9.14 -2.41
C VAL A 188 20.13 -8.21 -1.32
N ASN A 189 19.61 -6.98 -1.27
CA ASN A 189 19.88 -6.03 -0.20
C ASN A 189 18.57 -5.69 0.55
N PHE A 190 18.15 -6.65 1.38
CA PHE A 190 16.91 -6.59 2.13
C PHE A 190 17.20 -6.39 3.62
N ASN A 191 16.52 -5.42 4.23
CA ASN A 191 16.76 -5.02 5.61
C ASN A 191 15.51 -5.20 6.47
N VAL A 192 15.72 -5.77 7.66
CA VAL A 192 14.78 -5.73 8.77
C VAL A 192 15.22 -4.63 9.71
N VAL A 193 14.38 -3.62 9.87
CA VAL A 193 14.59 -2.45 10.72
C VAL A 193 13.65 -2.54 11.92
N ILE A 194 14.23 -2.56 13.12
CA ILE A 194 13.49 -2.53 14.38
C ILE A 194 13.55 -1.10 14.91
N LYS A 195 12.39 -0.46 14.99
CA LYS A 195 12.22 0.85 15.60
C LYS A 195 11.58 0.70 16.98
N GLY A 196 11.76 1.69 17.85
CA GLY A 196 11.04 1.71 19.10
C GLY A 196 10.87 3.10 19.71
N SER A 197 9.88 3.19 20.60
CA SER A 197 9.55 4.37 21.41
C SER A 197 9.29 3.95 22.85
N ASN A 198 9.55 4.86 23.79
CA ASN A 198 9.29 4.66 25.22
C ASN A 198 8.07 5.45 25.70
N PHE A 199 7.57 6.38 24.90
CA PHE A 199 6.38 7.16 25.21
C PHE A 199 5.44 7.27 24.00
N PRO A 200 4.11 7.33 24.21
CA PRO A 200 3.14 7.36 23.12
C PRO A 200 3.32 8.53 22.13
N LEU A 201 3.77 9.69 22.60
CA LEU A 201 4.00 10.88 21.76
C LEU A 201 5.46 11.01 21.28
N GLU A 202 6.32 10.07 21.63
CA GLU A 202 7.70 10.03 21.14
C GLU A 202 7.73 9.52 19.70
N ALA A 203 8.53 10.16 18.86
CA ALA A 203 8.82 9.67 17.52
C ALA A 203 9.70 8.41 17.63
N PRO A 204 9.28 7.27 17.05
CA PRO A 204 10.08 6.05 17.10
C PRO A 204 11.45 6.26 16.46
N THR A 205 12.49 5.73 17.11
CA THR A 205 13.86 5.77 16.61
C THR A 205 14.29 4.39 16.13
N THR A 206 15.19 4.33 15.14
CA THR A 206 15.78 3.06 14.72
C THR A 206 16.71 2.55 15.80
N LEU A 207 16.39 1.38 16.35
CA LEU A 207 17.17 0.74 17.41
C LEU A 207 18.11 -0.33 16.84
N TYR A 208 17.72 -0.97 15.74
CA TYR A 208 18.52 -2.00 15.09
C TYR A 208 18.16 -2.14 13.61
N THR A 209 19.16 -2.41 12.78
CA THR A 209 18.98 -2.80 11.38
C THR A 209 19.75 -4.08 11.13
N SER A 210 19.08 -5.08 10.56
CA SER A 210 19.66 -6.35 10.14
C SER A 210 19.51 -6.51 8.65
N THR A 211 20.60 -6.72 7.93
CA THR A 211 20.52 -7.24 6.56
C THR A 211 20.15 -8.72 6.61
N VAL A 212 19.19 -9.12 5.78
CA VAL A 212 18.71 -10.50 5.65
C VAL A 212 19.03 -10.98 4.24
N LEU A 213 19.75 -12.10 4.18
CA LEU A 213 20.07 -12.83 2.97
C LEU A 213 19.18 -14.07 2.84
N ALA A 214 19.17 -14.70 1.66
CA ALA A 214 18.36 -15.90 1.38
C ALA A 214 18.64 -17.08 2.33
N ASP A 215 19.83 -17.16 2.94
CA ASP A 215 20.25 -18.23 3.86
C ASP A 215 20.16 -17.82 5.35
N THR A 216 19.64 -16.63 5.65
CA THR A 216 19.55 -16.12 7.02
C THR A 216 18.52 -16.91 7.83
N LYS A 217 19.00 -17.76 8.75
CA LYS A 217 18.13 -18.62 9.58
C LYS A 217 17.54 -17.91 10.79
N GLN A 218 18.33 -17.09 11.45
CA GLN A 218 17.94 -16.31 12.63
C GLN A 218 18.89 -15.13 12.78
N SER A 219 18.40 -14.04 13.35
CA SER A 219 19.22 -12.90 13.73
C SER A 219 19.07 -12.63 15.22
N HIS A 220 20.20 -12.49 15.91
CA HIS A 220 20.25 -12.21 17.34
C HIS A 220 20.37 -10.71 17.54
N VAL A 221 19.42 -10.13 18.27
CA VAL A 221 19.33 -8.69 18.48
C VAL A 221 19.20 -8.39 19.96
N ARG A 222 19.53 -7.17 20.36
CA ARG A 222 19.38 -6.71 21.75
C ARG A 222 18.70 -5.37 21.75
N VAL A 223 17.39 -5.38 21.56
CA VAL A 223 16.58 -4.18 21.48
C VAL A 223 15.72 -4.05 22.72
N ARG A 224 15.65 -2.84 23.27
CA ARG A 224 14.81 -2.48 24.42
C ARG A 224 13.95 -1.27 24.09
N ALA A 225 12.64 -1.40 24.19
CA ALA A 225 11.67 -0.31 24.05
C ALA A 225 10.34 -0.70 24.70
N ARG A 226 9.44 0.24 24.94
CA ARG A 226 8.06 -0.07 25.40
C ARG A 226 7.10 -0.38 24.26
N GLU A 227 7.43 0.12 23.08
CA GLU A 227 6.67 -0.10 21.87
C GLU A 227 7.68 -0.42 20.78
N ILE A 228 7.51 -1.57 20.15
CA ILE A 228 8.37 -1.99 19.04
C ILE A 228 7.59 -1.87 17.74
N ILE A 229 8.27 -1.39 16.70
CA ILE A 229 7.78 -1.34 15.33
C ILE A 229 8.73 -2.16 14.47
N LEU A 230 8.17 -3.10 13.72
CA LEU A 230 8.88 -3.83 12.69
C LEU A 230 8.71 -3.09 11.36
N ARG A 231 9.82 -2.83 10.69
CA ARG A 231 9.82 -2.43 9.29
C ARG A 231 10.70 -3.39 8.52
N VAL A 232 10.21 -3.85 7.38
CA VAL A 232 10.99 -4.62 6.42
C VAL A 232 11.06 -3.82 5.14
N GLU A 233 12.25 -3.67 4.57
CA GLU A 233 12.46 -2.83 3.39
C GLU A 233 13.46 -3.48 2.43
N GLY A 234 13.11 -3.45 1.14
CA GLY A 234 14.02 -3.83 0.06
C GLY A 234 14.77 -2.61 -0.46
N THR A 235 16.07 -2.77 -0.69
CA THR A 235 16.90 -1.82 -1.45
C THR A 235 17.69 -2.59 -2.49
N GLY A 236 18.09 -1.97 -3.59
CA GLY A 236 18.77 -2.63 -4.71
C GLY A 236 17.85 -3.00 -5.87
N THR A 237 18.46 -3.59 -6.90
CA THR A 237 17.84 -3.88 -8.20
C THR A 237 17.95 -5.35 -8.56
N GLY A 238 17.06 -5.79 -9.45
CA GLY A 238 17.05 -7.11 -10.06
C GLY A 238 16.46 -8.22 -9.20
N TYR A 239 15.85 -7.92 -8.05
CA TYR A 239 15.21 -8.93 -7.21
C TYR A 239 13.87 -8.46 -6.65
N GLY A 240 12.99 -9.43 -6.40
CA GLY A 240 11.74 -9.28 -5.67
C GLY A 240 11.75 -10.11 -4.39
N TRP A 241 10.80 -9.84 -3.49
CA TRP A 241 10.67 -10.57 -2.23
C TRP A 241 9.21 -10.81 -1.86
N THR A 242 8.96 -11.96 -1.23
CA THR A 242 7.68 -12.31 -0.62
C THR A 242 7.93 -12.62 0.84
N MET A 243 7.08 -12.09 1.72
CA MET A 243 7.15 -12.30 3.17
C MET A 243 6.22 -13.44 3.59
N GLY A 244 6.75 -14.37 4.37
CA GLY A 244 6.02 -15.44 5.04
C GLY A 244 5.83 -15.14 6.53
N ASP A 245 5.93 -16.18 7.36
CA ASP A 245 5.70 -16.08 8.80
C ASP A 245 6.90 -15.48 9.54
N PHE A 246 6.76 -14.24 9.99
CA PHE A 246 7.80 -13.59 10.79
C PHE A 246 7.65 -13.94 12.29
N ARG A 247 8.76 -14.37 12.93
CA ARG A 247 8.73 -14.79 14.35
C ARG A 247 9.69 -13.97 15.20
N PHE A 248 9.21 -13.58 16.38
CA PHE A 248 9.96 -12.81 17.38
C PHE A 248 10.09 -13.57 18.69
N ASP A 249 11.21 -13.37 19.36
CA ASP A 249 11.44 -13.84 20.73
C ASP A 249 11.48 -12.63 21.67
N LEU A 250 10.29 -12.26 22.12
CA LEU A 250 10.00 -11.08 22.92
C LEU A 250 9.76 -11.48 24.38
N ARG A 251 10.36 -10.74 25.31
CA ARG A 251 10.11 -10.91 26.74
C ARG A 251 9.96 -9.58 27.45
N THR A 252 9.20 -9.57 28.53
CA THR A 252 9.16 -8.44 29.45
C THR A 252 10.53 -8.25 30.09
N ASP A 253 10.95 -7.00 30.20
CA ASP A 253 12.18 -6.58 30.84
C ASP A 253 11.90 -5.56 31.96
N GLY A 254 12.87 -5.36 32.84
CA GLY A 254 12.75 -4.54 34.03
C GLY A 254 12.38 -3.08 33.73
N ARG A 255 11.91 -2.38 34.78
CA ARG A 255 11.45 -0.98 34.75
C ARG A 255 12.57 0.07 34.50
N ARG A 256 13.81 -0.37 34.23
CA ARG A 256 15.00 0.47 34.02
C ARG A 256 15.80 0.01 32.82
#